data_AF-A0A6L5R2V5-F1
#
_entry.id   AF-A0A6L5R2V5-F1
#
_cell.length_a   1.000
_cell.length_b   1.000
_cell.length_c   1.000
_cell.angle_alpha   90.00
_cell.angle_beta   90.00
_cell.angle_gamma   90.00
#
_symmetry.space_group_name_H-M   'P 1'
#
loop_
_entity.id
_entity.type
_entity.pdbx_description
1 polymer ?
#
loop_
_entity_poly.entity_id
_entity_poly.type
_entity_poly.pdbx_seq_one_letter_code
_entity_poly.pdbx_strand_id
1 'polypeptide(L)'
;MKPETAAKKLGVLLDATPDDFRASPVTRDELAAMQADPPEWLATLRREGPHPRGVVAAKLGVSNSGLARAGITDPLTTAEIKALLEAPPAWLVEERARQAGVRAEKRRIAERDAERAARGDEGRGGGGGGAGV
;
A
#
# COMPACT_ATOMS: atom_id res chain seq x y z
N MET A 1 10.11 18.30 4.22
CA MET A 1 8.80 17.92 3.63
C MET A 1 7.72 18.14 4.67
N LYS A 2 6.45 18.33 4.27
CA LYS A 2 5.39 18.55 5.26
C LYS A 2 5.16 17.29 6.12
N PRO A 3 4.82 17.43 7.42
CA PRO A 3 4.56 16.30 8.32
C PRO A 3 3.50 15.34 7.80
N GLU A 4 2.46 15.83 7.12
CA GLU A 4 1.41 15.00 6.50
C GLU A 4 2.01 14.02 5.48
N THR A 5 2.93 14.51 4.65
CA THR A 5 3.60 13.70 3.64
C THR A 5 4.54 12.68 4.29
N ALA A 6 5.22 13.06 5.37
CA ALA A 6 6.10 12.17 6.12
C ALA A 6 5.29 11.05 6.81
N ALA A 7 4.22 11.38 7.53
CA ALA A 7 3.31 10.41 8.16
C ALA A 7 2.75 9.42 7.14
N LYS A 8 2.30 9.91 5.98
CA LYS A 8 1.81 9.06 4.88
C LYS A 8 2.88 8.08 4.39
N LYS A 9 4.14 8.50 4.27
CA LYS A 9 5.25 7.62 3.88
C LYS A 9 5.66 6.64 4.99
N LEU A 10 5.49 7.02 6.25
CA LEU A 10 5.73 6.15 7.40
C LEU A 10 4.59 5.14 7.64
N GLY A 11 3.43 5.35 7.00
CA GLY A 11 2.25 4.50 7.12
C GLY A 11 1.45 4.73 8.40
N VAL A 12 1.52 5.93 8.98
CA VAL A 12 0.82 6.30 10.22
C VAL A 12 -0.15 7.46 10.02
N LEU A 13 -1.12 7.57 10.92
CA LEU A 13 -2.04 8.70 10.97
C LEU A 13 -1.34 9.90 11.62
N LEU A 14 -1.33 11.06 10.96
CA LEU A 14 -0.66 12.26 11.48
C LEU A 14 -1.21 12.67 12.86
N ASP A 15 -2.53 12.61 13.04
CA ASP A 15 -3.20 13.02 14.27
C ASP A 15 -2.81 12.14 15.48
N ALA A 16 -2.30 10.93 15.24
CA ALA A 16 -1.81 10.03 16.27
C ALA A 16 -0.31 10.18 16.55
N THR A 17 0.39 11.05 15.82
CA THR A 17 1.84 11.29 16.02
C THR A 17 2.10 12.36 17.09
N PRO A 18 3.27 12.33 17.76
CA PRO A 18 3.65 13.34 18.74
C PRO A 18 3.61 14.78 18.19
N ASP A 19 3.35 15.76 19.06
CA ASP A 19 3.29 17.18 18.67
C ASP A 19 4.58 17.66 18.01
N ASP A 20 5.75 17.22 18.50
CA ASP A 20 7.06 17.58 17.93
C ASP A 20 7.18 17.18 16.46
N PHE A 21 6.64 16.01 16.10
CA PHE A 21 6.61 15.53 14.71
C PHE A 21 5.65 16.35 13.85
N ARG A 22 4.52 16.80 14.43
CA ARG A 22 3.51 17.63 13.73
C ARG A 22 3.96 19.08 13.58
N ALA A 23 4.79 19.58 14.49
CA ALA A 23 5.22 20.98 14.53
C ALA A 23 6.32 21.31 13.51
N SER A 24 7.16 20.33 13.15
CA SER A 24 8.36 20.57 12.34
C SER A 24 8.36 19.81 11.01
N PRO A 25 8.81 20.45 9.91
CA PRO A 25 8.97 19.75 8.65
C PRO A 25 10.03 18.65 8.75
N VAL A 26 9.74 17.48 8.18
CA VAL A 26 10.63 16.31 8.20
C VAL A 26 11.49 16.28 6.94
N THR A 27 12.81 16.18 7.07
CA THR A 27 13.72 16.02 5.95
C THR A 27 13.67 14.60 5.37
N ARG A 28 14.22 14.41 4.17
CA ARG A 28 14.30 13.06 3.59
C ARG A 28 15.17 12.14 4.44
N ASP A 29 16.24 12.69 5.02
CA ASP A 29 17.22 11.91 5.77
C ASP A 29 16.67 11.53 7.15
N GLU A 30 15.93 12.42 7.82
CA GLU A 30 15.17 12.09 9.04
C GLU A 30 14.11 11.01 8.78
N LEU A 31 13.37 11.12 7.67
CA LEU A 31 12.40 10.09 7.29
C LEU A 31 13.09 8.74 7.10
N ALA A 32 14.24 8.71 6.42
CA ALA A 32 15.01 7.50 6.20
C ALA A 32 15.55 6.93 7.52
N ALA A 33 16.03 7.78 8.43
CA ALA A 33 16.47 7.39 9.76
C ALA A 33 15.32 6.74 10.55
N MET A 34 14.13 7.35 10.60
CA MET A 34 12.94 6.77 11.26
C MET A 34 12.45 5.48 10.60
N GLN A 35 12.75 5.26 9.32
CA GLN A 35 12.43 4.00 8.64
C GLN A 35 13.43 2.89 8.99
N ALA A 36 14.72 3.24 9.10
CA ALA A 36 15.78 2.31 9.43
C ALA A 36 15.77 1.93 10.92
N ASP A 37 15.60 2.92 11.79
CA ASP A 37 15.53 2.78 13.24
C ASP A 37 14.26 3.47 13.76
N PRO A 38 13.12 2.76 13.77
CA PRO A 38 11.85 3.36 14.13
C PRO A 38 11.79 3.68 15.64
N PRO A 39 11.52 4.94 16.02
CA PRO A 39 11.33 5.29 17.41
C PRO A 39 10.13 4.56 18.03
N GLU A 40 10.09 4.44 19.35
CA GLU A 40 9.08 3.65 20.06
C GLU A 40 7.64 4.05 19.74
N TRP A 41 7.36 5.35 19.66
CA TRP A 41 6.04 5.84 19.28
C TRP A 41 5.63 5.37 17.88
N LEU A 42 6.56 5.35 16.92
CA LEU A 42 6.31 4.91 15.55
C LEU A 42 6.10 3.39 15.49
N ALA A 43 6.90 2.63 16.23
CA ALA A 43 6.75 1.19 16.35
C ALA A 43 5.39 0.81 16.96
N THR A 44 4.97 1.52 18.01
CA THR A 44 3.68 1.32 18.67
C THR A 44 2.51 1.65 17.74
N LEU A 45 2.54 2.80 17.05
CA LEU A 45 1.50 3.14 16.07
C LEU A 45 1.39 2.12 14.94
N ARG A 46 2.51 1.56 14.47
CA ARG A 46 2.49 0.51 13.43
C ARG A 46 1.93 -0.83 13.95
N ARG A 47 2.14 -1.13 15.23
CA ARG A 47 1.67 -2.36 15.87
C ARG A 47 0.19 -2.29 16.24
N GLU A 48 -0.26 -1.17 16.81
CA GLU A 48 -1.55 -1.05 17.49
C GLU A 48 -2.52 -0.12 16.75
N GLY A 49 -2.01 0.85 16.00
CA GLY A 49 -2.81 1.88 15.36
C GLY A 49 -3.03 3.09 16.28
N PRO A 50 -3.95 4.00 15.94
CA PRO A 50 -4.91 3.92 14.82
C PRO A 50 -4.24 3.89 13.44
N HIS A 51 -4.66 2.93 12.60
CA HIS A 51 -4.09 2.73 11.27
C HIS A 51 -4.76 3.64 10.25
N PRO A 52 -4.00 4.30 9.37
CA PRO A 52 -4.60 5.05 8.28
C PRO A 52 -5.34 4.10 7.32
N ARG A 53 -6.36 4.63 6.65
CA ARG A 53 -7.28 3.87 5.78
C ARG A 53 -6.60 2.94 4.78
N GLY A 54 -5.47 3.34 4.21
CA GLY A 54 -4.70 2.49 3.30
C GLY A 54 -4.10 1.25 3.97
N VAL A 55 -3.63 1.39 5.21
CA VAL A 55 -3.10 0.29 6.02
C VAL A 55 -4.23 -0.62 6.48
N VAL A 56 -5.37 -0.06 6.89
CA VAL A 56 -6.59 -0.81 7.21
C VAL A 56 -7.03 -1.68 6.03
N ALA A 57 -7.11 -1.11 4.82
CA ALA A 57 -7.49 -1.85 3.62
C ALA A 57 -6.52 -2.98 3.30
N ALA A 58 -5.22 -2.73 3.44
CA ALA A 58 -4.19 -3.74 3.25
C ALA A 58 -4.32 -4.90 4.25
N LYS A 59 -4.51 -4.60 5.55
CA LYS A 59 -4.68 -5.59 6.61
C LYS A 59 -5.96 -6.43 6.44
N LEU A 60 -7.07 -5.82 6.02
CA LEU A 60 -8.34 -6.52 5.75
C LEU A 60 -8.36 -7.25 4.39
N GLY A 61 -7.39 -7.01 3.52
CA GLY A 61 -7.31 -7.65 2.20
C GLY A 61 -8.33 -7.11 1.19
N VAL A 62 -8.81 -5.88 1.38
CA VAL A 62 -9.80 -5.22 0.52
C VAL A 62 -9.19 -4.01 -0.20
N SER A 63 -9.96 -3.33 -1.05
CA SER A 63 -9.55 -2.02 -1.60
C SER A 63 -10.07 -0.86 -0.73
N ASN A 64 -9.44 0.31 -0.84
CA ASN A 64 -9.95 1.53 -0.22
C ASN A 64 -11.42 1.79 -0.63
N SER A 65 -11.76 1.63 -1.90
CA SER A 65 -13.16 1.76 -2.35
C SER A 65 -14.11 0.72 -1.73
N GLY A 66 -13.60 -0.46 -1.39
CA GLY A 66 -14.36 -1.47 -0.63
C GLY A 66 -14.68 -1.01 0.78
N LEU A 67 -13.70 -0.47 1.50
CA LEU A 67 -13.92 0.14 2.82
C LEU A 67 -14.94 1.28 2.78
N ALA A 68 -14.86 2.14 1.76
CA ALA A 68 -15.83 3.25 1.62
C ALA A 68 -17.26 2.74 1.41
N ARG A 69 -17.46 1.68 0.64
CA ARG A 69 -18.79 1.06 0.45
C ARG A 69 -19.32 0.38 1.72
N ALA A 70 -18.42 -0.10 2.58
CA ALA A 70 -18.76 -0.62 3.89
C ALA A 70 -19.04 0.49 4.94
N GLY A 71 -18.94 1.77 4.57
CA GLY A 71 -19.10 2.89 5.49
C GLY A 71 -17.92 3.11 6.43
N ILE A 72 -16.79 2.42 6.22
CA ILE A 72 -15.59 2.57 7.05
C ILE A 72 -14.73 3.69 6.47
N THR A 73 -14.91 4.89 7.03
CA THR A 73 -14.13 6.09 6.72
C THR A 73 -13.02 6.36 7.73
N ASP A 74 -13.22 5.91 8.97
CA ASP A 74 -12.35 6.25 10.09
C ASP A 74 -11.15 5.29 10.21
N PRO A 75 -10.05 5.76 10.83
CA PRO A 75 -8.93 4.91 11.20
C PRO A 75 -9.37 3.76 12.11
N LEU A 76 -8.83 2.57 11.91
CA LEU A 76 -9.07 1.42 12.78
C LEU A 76 -7.79 0.99 13.49
N THR A 77 -7.91 0.58 14.73
CA THR A 77 -6.86 -0.06 15.52
C THR A 77 -6.66 -1.52 15.08
N THR A 78 -5.53 -2.11 15.49
CA THR A 78 -5.29 -3.54 15.28
C THR A 78 -6.35 -4.41 15.97
N ALA A 79 -6.86 -3.99 17.13
CA ALA A 79 -7.91 -4.71 17.84
C ALA A 79 -9.22 -4.76 17.05
N GLU A 80 -9.67 -3.62 16.51
CA GLU A 80 -10.89 -3.54 15.69
C GLU A 80 -10.74 -4.32 14.38
N ILE A 81 -9.57 -4.23 13.73
CA ILE A 81 -9.27 -5.04 12.54
C ILE A 81 -9.33 -6.53 12.87
N LYS A 82 -8.78 -6.94 14.01
CA LYS A 82 -8.82 -8.34 14.44
C LYS A 82 -10.25 -8.81 14.68
N ALA A 83 -11.07 -7.99 15.34
CA ALA A 83 -12.49 -8.30 15.54
C ALA A 83 -13.24 -8.51 14.22
N LEU A 84 -12.99 -7.66 13.22
CA LEU A 84 -13.53 -7.82 11.87
C LEU A 84 -13.05 -9.10 11.18
N LEU A 85 -11.82 -9.55 11.44
CA LEU A 85 -11.29 -10.78 10.85
C LEU A 85 -11.78 -12.04 11.56
N GLU A 86 -12.03 -11.98 12.87
CA GLU A 86 -12.56 -13.07 13.67
C GLU A 86 -14.04 -13.33 13.38
N ALA A 87 -14.82 -12.26 13.19
CA ALA A 87 -16.23 -12.33 12.81
C ALA A 87 -16.47 -11.55 11.50
N PRO A 88 -16.05 -12.10 10.34
CA PRO A 88 -16.10 -11.38 9.08
C PRO A 88 -17.55 -11.11 8.66
N PRO A 89 -17.97 -9.83 8.58
CA PRO A 89 -19.29 -9.50 8.08
C PRO A 89 -19.40 -9.79 6.58
N ALA A 90 -20.62 -9.92 6.06
CA ALA A 90 -20.88 -10.27 4.66
C ALA A 90 -20.13 -9.37 3.67
N TRP A 91 -20.14 -8.05 3.89
CA TRP A 91 -19.43 -7.09 3.05
C TRP A 91 -17.92 -7.39 2.99
N LEU A 92 -17.30 -7.81 4.09
CA LEU A 92 -15.86 -8.06 4.12
C LEU A 92 -15.51 -9.30 3.30
N VAL A 93 -16.34 -10.33 3.36
CA VAL A 93 -16.19 -11.55 2.56
C VAL A 93 -16.29 -11.23 1.07
N GLU A 94 -17.35 -10.52 0.68
CA GLU A 94 -17.59 -10.09 -0.71
C GLU A 94 -16.45 -9.23 -1.24
N GLU A 95 -15.99 -8.26 -0.44
CA GLU A 95 -14.93 -7.35 -0.82
C GLU A 95 -13.58 -8.04 -1.00
N ARG A 96 -13.27 -9.01 -0.14
CA ARG A 96 -12.06 -9.83 -0.27
C ARG A 96 -12.11 -10.70 -1.52
N ALA A 97 -13.25 -11.32 -1.82
CA ALA A 97 -13.44 -12.11 -3.03
C ALA A 97 -13.25 -11.24 -4.29
N ARG A 98 -13.89 -10.06 -4.32
CA ARG A 98 -13.74 -9.08 -5.41
C ARG A 98 -12.29 -8.64 -5.58
N GLN A 99 -11.60 -8.30 -4.48
CA GLN A 99 -10.21 -7.86 -4.53
C GLN A 99 -9.27 -8.99 -4.99
N ALA A 100 -9.53 -10.23 -4.59
CA ALA A 100 -8.79 -11.40 -5.08
C ALA A 100 -8.97 -11.59 -6.59
N GLY A 101 -10.20 -11.49 -7.11
CA GLY A 101 -10.49 -11.54 -8.54
C GLY A 101 -9.76 -10.46 -9.34
N VAL A 102 -9.79 -9.21 -8.86
CA VAL A 102 -9.05 -8.09 -9.49
C VAL A 102 -7.55 -8.34 -9.50
N ARG A 103 -6.97 -8.87 -8.43
CA ARG A 103 -5.53 -9.20 -8.37
C ARG A 103 -5.16 -10.33 -9.35
N ALA A 104 -6.00 -11.36 -9.46
CA ALA A 104 -5.80 -12.43 -10.41
C ALA A 104 -5.83 -11.92 -11.86
N GLU A 105 -6.78 -11.03 -12.18
CA GLU A 105 -6.86 -10.44 -13.52
C GLU A 105 -5.66 -9.55 -13.85
N LYS A 106 -5.25 -8.70 -12.91
CA LYS A 106 -4.04 -7.87 -13.09
C LYS A 106 -2.79 -8.71 -13.34
N ARG A 107 -2.65 -9.85 -12.67
CA ARG A 107 -1.54 -10.78 -12.90
C ARG A 107 -1.58 -11.36 -14.31
N ARG A 108 -2.75 -11.83 -14.78
CA ARG A 108 -2.91 -12.34 -16.15
C ARG A 108 -2.54 -11.31 -17.21
N ILE A 109 -3.00 -10.07 -17.04
CA ILE A 109 -2.67 -8.97 -17.95
C ILE A 109 -1.17 -8.69 -17.93
N ALA A 110 -0.55 -8.62 -16.75
CA ALA A 110 0.89 -8.38 -16.63
C ALA A 110 1.74 -9.50 -17.27
N GLU A 111 1.35 -10.77 -17.09
CA GLU A 111 2.00 -11.91 -17.73
C GLU A 111 1.90 -11.82 -19.26
N ARG A 112 0.71 -11.52 -19.79
CA ARG A 112 0.49 -11.32 -21.23
C ARG A 112 1.31 -10.15 -21.79
N ASP A 113 1.36 -9.03 -21.07
CA ASP A 113 2.08 -7.84 -21.51
C ASP A 113 3.60 -8.07 -21.46
N ALA A 114 4.09 -8.82 -20.46
CA ALA A 114 5.49 -9.25 -20.38
C ALA A 114 5.86 -10.20 -21.54
N GLU A 115 5.00 -11.16 -21.89
CA GLU A 115 5.22 -12.04 -23.04
C GLU A 115 5.28 -11.25 -24.36
N ARG A 116 4.36 -10.30 -24.55
CA ARG A 116 4.36 -9.42 -25.74
C ARG A 116 5.63 -8.56 -25.82
N ALA A 117 6.08 -8.02 -24.69
CA ALA A 117 7.31 -7.24 -24.64
C ALA A 117 8.54 -8.10 -25.01
N ALA A 118 8.63 -9.33 -24.48
CA ALA A 118 9.72 -10.25 -24.80
C ALA A 118 9.76 -10.61 -26.30
N ARG A 119 8.60 -10.95 -26.90
CA ARG A 119 8.52 -11.26 -28.34
C ARG A 119 8.83 -10.05 -29.23
N GLY A 120 8.49 -8.84 -28.79
CA GLY A 120 8.77 -7.60 -29.53
C GLY A 120 10.24 -7.21 -29.53
N ASP A 121 10.97 -7.54 -28.46
CA ASP A 121 12.42 -7.31 -28.34
C ASP A 121 13.22 -8.27 -29.23
N GLU A 122 12.82 -9.55 -29.27
CA GLU A 122 13.42 -10.56 -30.17
C GLU A 122 13.26 -10.21 -31.65
N GLY A 123 12.14 -9.59 -32.05
CA GLY A 123 11.90 -9.13 -33.42
C GLY A 123 12.73 -7.92 -33.86
N ARG A 124 13.29 -7.15 -32.91
CA ARG A 124 14.05 -5.92 -33.20
C ARG A 124 15.58 -6.12 -33.24
N GLY A 125 16.08 -7.23 -32.66
CA GLY A 125 17.51 -7.57 -32.65
C GLY A 125 18.04 -8.31 -33.89
N GLY A 126 17.18 -8.73 -34.82
CA GLY A 126 17.56 -9.61 -35.96
C GLY A 126 17.89 -8.93 -37.29
N GLY A 127 17.85 -7.59 -37.38
CA GLY A 127 17.98 -6.84 -38.64
C GLY A 127 19.19 -5.90 -38.70
N GLY A 128 20.40 -6.43 -38.58
CA GLY A 128 21.63 -5.64 -38.60
C GLY A 128 22.83 -6.34 -39.25
N GLY A 129 22.58 -7.06 -40.35
CA GLY A 129 23.63 -7.73 -41.13
C GLY A 129 23.38 -7.53 -42.62
N GLY A 130 23.76 -6.36 -43.16
CA GLY A 130 23.67 -6.03 -44.57
C GLY A 130 24.90 -5.26 -45.00
N ALA A 131 25.79 -5.94 -45.71
CA ALA A 131 27.06 -5.46 -46.22
C ALA A 131 26.91 -4.29 -47.22
N GLY A 132 27.89 -3.40 -47.25
CA GLY A 132 28.10 -2.42 -48.32
C GLY A 132 29.59 -2.15 -48.45
N VAL A 133 30.16 -2.70 -49.53
CA VAL A 133 31.56 -2.61 -49.99
C VAL A 133 31.95 -1.21 -50.47
#